data_AF-A0A9Q1INH9-F1
#
_entry.id   AF-A0A9Q1INH9-F1
#
_cell.length_a   1.000
_cell.length_b   1.000
_cell.length_c   1.000
_cell.angle_alpha   90.00
_cell.angle_beta   90.00
_cell.angle_gamma   90.00
#
_symmetry.space_group_name_H-M   'P 1'
#
loop_
_entity.id
_entity.type
_entity.pdbx_description
1 polymer ?
#
loop_
_entity_poly.entity_id
_entity_poly.type
_entity_poly.pdbx_seq_one_letter_code
_entity_poly.pdbx_strand_id
1 'polypeptide(L)'
;MMTGKRGGVCQHQVTTDHVFMLCADDLLTLRARPPSEEEFTDIFQKFKYSFSLLDRLKSSIVNPNSEELLHHIFIPLDLIVKTTGGPALGAGVSSPALTGGAVTLLQGSLTEEEKHLWTALGPNWTLSRSVYLRL
;
A
#
# COMPACT_ATOMS: atom_id res chain seq x y z
N MET A 1 -23.43 -41.21 -3.50
CA MET A 1 -23.13 -40.10 -2.58
C MET A 1 -23.51 -38.80 -3.27
N MET A 2 -24.59 -38.16 -2.79
CA MET A 2 -25.02 -36.84 -3.21
C MET A 2 -24.26 -35.77 -2.42
N THR A 3 -23.72 -34.77 -3.11
CA THR A 3 -23.60 -33.37 -2.66
C THR A 3 -23.59 -32.55 -3.98
N GLY A 4 -24.41 -31.55 -4.26
CA GLY A 4 -25.11 -30.58 -3.42
C GLY A 4 -24.79 -29.19 -3.97
N LYS A 5 -25.10 -28.90 -5.25
CA LYS A 5 -24.93 -27.54 -5.81
C LYS A 5 -26.00 -26.63 -5.21
N ARG A 6 -25.57 -25.78 -4.28
CA ARG A 6 -26.39 -24.74 -3.64
C ARG A 6 -26.94 -23.82 -4.73
N GLY A 7 -28.26 -23.79 -4.86
CA GLY A 7 -28.96 -22.91 -5.79
C GLY A 7 -28.73 -21.45 -5.42
N GLY A 8 -28.15 -20.69 -6.34
CA GLY A 8 -28.29 -19.24 -6.35
C GLY A 8 -29.71 -18.91 -6.79
N VAL A 9 -30.46 -18.22 -5.95
CA VAL A 9 -31.80 -17.74 -6.30
C VAL A 9 -31.63 -16.56 -7.24
N CYS A 10 -31.88 -16.75 -8.54
CA CYS A 10 -32.00 -15.64 -9.48
C CYS A 10 -33.39 -15.01 -9.29
N GLN A 11 -33.45 -13.89 -8.56
CA GLN A 11 -34.68 -13.12 -8.48
C GLN A 11 -35.01 -12.53 -9.86
N HIS A 12 -36.22 -12.81 -10.33
CA HIS A 12 -36.76 -12.21 -11.55
C HIS A 12 -37.37 -10.86 -11.18
N GLN A 13 -36.72 -9.76 -11.56
CA GLN A 13 -37.38 -8.45 -11.55
C GLN A 13 -37.78 -8.13 -12.99
N VAL A 14 -39.08 -8.06 -13.25
CA VAL A 14 -39.65 -7.74 -14.56
C VAL A 14 -39.69 -6.23 -14.71
N THR A 15 -38.82 -5.66 -15.54
CA THR A 15 -39.01 -4.32 -16.13
C THR A 15 -38.36 -4.28 -17.52
N THR A 16 -39.22 -4.33 -18.54
CA THR A 16 -39.12 -3.73 -19.88
C THR A 16 -37.80 -3.85 -20.68
N ASP A 17 -37.86 -4.69 -21.71
CA ASP A 17 -37.15 -4.68 -23.01
C ASP A 17 -35.64 -4.85 -23.15
N HIS A 18 -34.87 -5.05 -22.08
CA HIS A 18 -33.52 -5.64 -22.21
C HIS A 18 -33.22 -6.59 -21.04
N VAL A 19 -33.07 -7.88 -21.33
CA VAL A 19 -32.62 -8.88 -20.36
C VAL A 19 -31.13 -8.64 -20.08
N PHE A 20 -30.82 -7.80 -19.10
CA PHE A 20 -29.47 -7.72 -18.56
C PHE A 20 -29.37 -8.67 -17.37
N MET A 21 -28.79 -9.85 -17.63
CA MET A 21 -28.38 -10.83 -16.62
C MET A 21 -27.11 -10.30 -15.94
N LEU A 22 -27.24 -9.35 -15.01
CA LEU A 22 -26.10 -8.97 -14.15
C LEU A 22 -26.06 -9.91 -12.96
N CYS A 23 -25.08 -10.82 -12.94
CA CYS A 23 -24.70 -11.52 -11.72
C CYS A 23 -24.27 -10.51 -10.65
N ALA A 24 -24.36 -10.86 -9.36
CA ALA A 24 -23.93 -9.97 -8.28
C ALA A 24 -22.47 -9.50 -8.46
N ASP A 25 -21.58 -10.38 -8.94
CA ASP A 25 -20.19 -10.05 -9.29
C ASP A 25 -20.08 -9.03 -10.43
N ASP A 26 -21.01 -9.07 -11.39
CA ASP A 26 -21.05 -8.16 -12.54
C ASP A 26 -21.52 -6.76 -12.11
N LEU A 27 -22.46 -6.69 -11.15
CA LEU A 27 -22.88 -5.45 -10.51
C LEU A 27 -21.78 -4.85 -9.61
N LEU A 28 -21.03 -5.68 -8.88
CA LEU A 28 -19.89 -5.25 -8.07
C LEU A 28 -18.77 -4.69 -8.95
N THR A 29 -18.48 -5.35 -10.07
CA THR A 29 -17.49 -4.87 -11.07
C THR A 29 -17.95 -3.56 -11.72
N LEU A 30 -19.24 -3.39 -11.98
CA LEU A 30 -19.81 -2.16 -12.56
C LEU A 30 -19.76 -0.95 -11.60
N ARG A 31 -19.65 -1.20 -10.28
CA ARG A 31 -19.61 -0.17 -9.24
C ARG A 31 -18.22 0.05 -8.65
N ALA A 32 -17.30 -0.90 -8.84
CA ALA A 32 -15.93 -0.80 -8.38
C ALA A 32 -15.14 0.12 -9.30
N ARG A 33 -14.95 1.38 -8.88
CA ARG A 33 -13.96 2.25 -9.51
C ARG A 33 -12.59 1.86 -8.95
N PRO A 34 -11.63 1.40 -9.79
CA PRO A 34 -10.26 1.19 -9.31
C PRO A 34 -9.74 2.52 -8.75
N PRO A 35 -8.91 2.50 -7.69
CA PRO A 35 -8.34 3.72 -7.16
C PRO A 35 -7.56 4.43 -8.28
N SER A 36 -7.71 5.75 -8.33
CA SER A 36 -6.90 6.62 -9.17
C SER A 36 -5.43 6.56 -8.76
N GLU A 37 -4.54 6.92 -9.67
CA GLU A 37 -3.11 7.02 -9.41
C GLU A 37 -2.78 8.00 -8.27
N GLU A 38 -3.59 9.07 -8.12
CA GLU A 38 -3.50 10.04 -7.03
C GLU A 38 -3.81 9.40 -5.67
N GLU A 39 -4.83 8.54 -5.59
CA GLU A 39 -5.16 7.82 -4.35
C GLU A 39 -4.02 6.88 -3.93
N PHE A 40 -3.34 6.23 -4.88
CA PHE A 40 -2.14 5.42 -4.59
C PHE A 40 -0.96 6.28 -4.17
N THR A 41 -0.77 7.43 -4.82
CA THR A 41 0.24 8.42 -4.43
C THR A 41 0.04 8.80 -2.97
N ASP A 42 -1.16 9.18 -2.56
CA ASP A 42 -1.49 9.53 -1.18
C ASP A 42 -1.22 8.40 -0.18
N ILE A 43 -1.45 7.15 -0.58
CA ILE A 43 -1.10 5.98 0.24
C ILE A 43 0.41 5.88 0.45
N PHE A 44 1.21 6.03 -0.61
CA PHE A 44 2.67 6.09 -0.48
C PHE A 44 3.13 7.24 0.42
N GLN A 45 2.51 8.41 0.31
CA GLN A 45 2.81 9.55 1.19
C GLN A 45 2.56 9.21 2.66
N LYS A 46 1.45 8.51 2.95
CA LYS A 46 1.10 8.04 4.31
C LYS A 46 2.14 7.06 4.84
N PHE A 47 2.66 6.14 4.02
CA PHE A 47 3.77 5.26 4.44
C PHE A 47 5.02 6.05 4.81
N LYS A 48 5.44 7.01 3.98
CA LYS A 48 6.60 7.87 4.27
C LYS A 48 6.42 8.64 5.59
N TYR A 49 5.21 9.17 5.82
CA TYR A 49 4.88 9.85 7.05
C TYR A 49 4.93 8.91 8.26
N SER A 50 4.38 7.70 8.15
CA SER A 50 4.41 6.69 9.21
C SER A 50 5.83 6.34 9.63
N PHE A 51 6.75 6.11 8.68
CA PHE A 51 8.16 5.85 9.02
C PHE A 51 8.82 7.04 9.73
N SER A 52 8.53 8.27 9.27
CA SER A 52 9.00 9.49 9.93
C SER A 52 8.45 9.65 11.34
N LEU A 53 7.24 9.17 11.60
CA LEU A 53 6.63 9.17 12.92
C LEU A 53 7.21 8.10 13.84
N LEU A 54 7.50 6.90 13.33
CA LEU A 54 8.12 5.82 14.11
C LEU A 54 9.47 6.23 14.67
N ASP A 55 10.35 6.83 13.85
CA ASP A 55 11.63 7.34 14.37
C ASP A 55 11.45 8.41 15.46
N ARG A 56 10.45 9.30 15.34
CA ARG A 56 10.16 10.31 16.35
C ARG A 56 9.62 9.73 17.66
N LEU A 57 8.91 8.61 17.59
CA LEU A 57 8.26 7.99 18.75
C LEU A 57 9.03 6.79 19.31
N LYS A 58 10.20 6.45 18.75
CA LYS A 58 10.93 5.22 19.08
C LYS A 58 11.30 5.04 20.55
N SER A 59 11.50 6.12 21.29
CA SER A 59 11.76 6.07 22.73
C SER A 59 10.48 6.00 23.58
N SER A 60 9.32 6.24 22.99
CA SER A 60 8.03 6.31 23.68
C SER A 60 7.18 5.06 23.48
N ILE A 61 7.43 4.28 22.41
CA ILE A 61 6.69 3.05 22.10
C ILE A 61 7.57 1.82 22.37
N VAL A 62 7.07 0.91 23.20
CA VAL A 62 7.85 -0.22 23.73
C VAL A 62 7.26 -1.59 23.45
N ASN A 63 5.96 -1.69 23.13
CA ASN A 63 5.30 -2.97 22.85
C ASN A 63 3.99 -2.79 22.03
N PRO A 64 4.01 -2.98 20.71
CA PRO A 64 5.19 -3.22 19.88
C PRO A 64 6.10 -1.98 19.82
N ASN A 65 7.40 -2.21 19.70
CA ASN A 65 8.38 -1.13 19.52
C ASN A 65 8.38 -0.61 18.07
N SER A 66 9.16 0.44 17.78
CA SER A 66 9.19 1.04 16.43
C SER A 66 9.67 0.11 15.33
N GLU A 67 10.59 -0.79 15.61
CA GLU A 67 11.15 -1.73 14.64
C GLU A 67 10.11 -2.80 14.28
N GLU A 68 9.43 -3.34 15.29
CA GLU A 68 8.33 -4.29 15.11
C GLU A 68 7.18 -3.69 14.27
N LEU A 69 6.79 -2.45 14.57
CA LEU A 69 5.77 -1.74 13.78
C LEU A 69 6.23 -1.45 12.35
N LEU A 70 7.52 -1.17 12.16
CA LEU A 70 8.09 -0.94 10.84
C LEU A 70 7.93 -2.19 9.97
N HIS A 71 8.24 -3.39 10.47
CA HIS A 71 8.00 -4.65 9.76
C HIS A 71 6.52 -4.87 9.41
N HIS A 72 5.61 -4.54 10.33
CA HIS A 72 4.18 -4.63 10.05
C HIS A 72 3.70 -3.66 8.96
N ILE A 73 4.40 -2.54 8.75
CA ILE A 73 4.10 -1.57 7.68
C ILE A 73 4.65 -2.06 6.32
N PHE A 74 5.71 -2.87 6.30
CA PHE A 74 6.27 -3.39 5.05
C PHE A 74 5.34 -4.38 4.35
N ILE A 75 4.52 -5.12 5.09
CA ILE A 75 3.51 -6.04 4.52
C ILE A 75 2.49 -5.30 3.63
N PRO A 76 1.77 -4.27 4.11
CA PRO A 76 0.86 -3.50 3.27
C PRO A 76 1.58 -2.64 2.23
N LEU A 77 2.82 -2.19 2.47
CA LEU A 77 3.61 -1.47 1.47
C LEU A 77 3.91 -2.36 0.24
N ASP A 78 4.38 -3.60 0.47
CA ASP A 78 4.63 -4.58 -0.59
C ASP A 78 3.35 -4.88 -1.38
N LEU A 79 2.22 -5.04 -0.68
CA LEU A 79 0.92 -5.23 -1.32
C LEU A 79 0.58 -4.08 -2.26
N ILE A 80 0.73 -2.82 -1.80
CA ILE A 80 0.43 -1.64 -2.61
C ILE A 80 1.36 -1.55 -3.82
N VAL A 81 2.65 -1.82 -3.66
CA VAL A 81 3.62 -1.85 -4.78
C VAL A 81 3.23 -2.90 -5.83
N LYS A 82 2.77 -4.08 -5.40
CA LYS A 82 2.26 -5.12 -6.31
C LYS A 82 0.96 -4.69 -6.99
N THR A 83 0.04 -4.05 -6.27
CA THR A 83 -1.22 -3.53 -6.83
C THR A 83 -0.99 -2.45 -7.89
N THR A 84 0.05 -1.62 -7.74
CA THR A 84 0.39 -0.57 -8.71
C THR A 84 1.24 -1.07 -9.88
N GLY A 85 1.47 -2.38 -10.01
CA GLY A 85 2.25 -2.97 -11.10
C GLY A 85 3.77 -2.81 -10.96
N GLY A 86 4.25 -2.50 -9.75
CA GLY A 86 5.68 -2.34 -9.44
C GLY A 86 6.01 -1.05 -8.70
N PRO A 87 7.30 -0.82 -8.42
CA PRO A 87 7.76 0.28 -7.55
C PRO A 87 7.77 1.65 -8.25
N ALA A 88 7.56 1.71 -9.58
CA ALA A 88 7.73 2.92 -10.37
C ALA A 88 6.85 4.09 -9.88
N LEU A 89 5.59 3.82 -9.55
CA LEU A 89 4.68 4.85 -9.02
C LEU A 89 5.17 5.37 -7.66
N GLY A 90 5.45 4.45 -6.73
CA GLY A 90 5.98 4.80 -5.41
C GLY A 90 7.32 5.55 -5.48
N ALA A 91 8.17 5.22 -6.45
CA ALA A 91 9.46 5.89 -6.64
C ALA A 91 9.32 7.36 -7.05
N GLY A 92 8.23 7.74 -7.73
CA GLY A 92 7.91 9.12 -8.07
C GLY A 92 7.48 9.99 -6.87
N VAL A 93 7.16 9.36 -5.74
CA VAL A 93 6.59 10.05 -4.56
C VAL A 93 7.68 10.76 -3.76
N SER A 94 7.93 12.02 -4.07
CA SER A 94 8.95 12.85 -3.41
C SER A 94 8.48 13.43 -2.07
N SER A 95 7.20 13.80 -1.96
CA SER A 95 6.60 14.38 -0.76
C SER A 95 5.78 13.36 0.04
N PRO A 96 5.76 13.42 1.38
CA PRO A 96 6.73 14.12 2.21
C PRO A 96 8.12 13.46 2.09
N ALA A 97 9.18 14.23 2.29
CA ALA A 97 10.53 13.66 2.35
C ALA A 97 10.71 12.92 3.68
N LEU A 98 11.38 11.75 3.66
CA LEU A 98 11.73 11.04 4.88
C LEU A 98 12.73 11.86 5.70
N THR A 99 12.55 11.82 7.02
CA THR A 99 13.52 12.41 7.95
C THR A 99 14.81 11.59 7.94
N GLY A 100 15.95 12.23 8.30
CA GLY A 100 17.22 11.52 8.39
C GLY A 100 17.17 10.34 9.36
N GLY A 101 16.52 10.52 10.52
CA GLY A 101 16.36 9.45 11.50
C GLY A 101 15.47 8.30 11.01
N ALA A 102 14.43 8.56 10.22
CA ALA A 102 13.63 7.51 9.60
C ALA A 102 14.43 6.69 8.60
N VAL A 103 15.27 7.34 7.79
CA VAL A 103 16.19 6.62 6.88
C VAL A 103 17.18 5.76 7.68
N THR A 104 17.75 6.28 8.77
CA THR A 104 18.64 5.50 9.65
C THR A 104 17.92 4.32 10.31
N LEU A 105 16.66 4.51 10.76
CA LEU A 105 15.84 3.43 11.32
C LEU A 105 15.60 2.33 10.28
N LEU A 106 15.21 2.70 9.06
CA LEU A 106 15.03 1.76 7.96
C LEU A 106 16.33 1.00 7.62
N GLN A 107 17.48 1.70 7.59
CA GLN A 107 18.76 1.05 7.31
C GLN A 107 19.16 0.01 8.38
N GLY A 108 18.84 0.28 9.65
CA GLY A 108 19.23 -0.55 10.77
C GLY A 108 18.31 -1.76 11.02
N SER A 109 17.03 -1.62 10.72
CA SER A 109 16.02 -2.58 11.20
C SER A 109 15.43 -3.50 10.13
N LEU A 110 15.55 -3.19 8.84
CA LEU A 110 14.92 -3.98 7.76
C LEU A 110 15.58 -5.35 7.55
N THR A 111 14.77 -6.36 7.18
CA THR A 111 15.27 -7.64 6.64
C THR A 111 15.83 -7.46 5.22
N GLU A 112 16.52 -8.47 4.68
CA GLU A 112 17.08 -8.38 3.32
C GLU A 112 15.98 -8.25 2.24
N GLU A 113 14.85 -8.94 2.41
CA GLU A 113 13.69 -8.83 1.51
C GLU A 113 13.08 -7.42 1.55
N GLU A 114 12.93 -6.86 2.75
CA GLU A 114 12.39 -5.53 2.93
C GLU A 114 13.34 -4.44 2.42
N LYS A 115 14.66 -4.61 2.62
CA LYS A 115 15.68 -3.74 2.03
C LYS A 115 15.61 -3.75 0.50
N HIS A 116 15.38 -4.91 -0.11
CA HIS A 116 15.21 -5.00 -1.55
C HIS A 116 14.00 -4.18 -2.02
N LEU A 117 12.84 -4.32 -1.36
CA LEU A 117 11.66 -3.51 -1.66
C LEU A 117 11.93 -2.01 -1.48
N TRP A 118 12.53 -1.63 -0.34
CA TRP A 118 12.81 -0.25 0.00
C TRP A 118 13.79 0.41 -0.99
N THR A 119 14.84 -0.30 -1.40
CA THR A 119 15.81 0.20 -2.40
C THR A 119 15.21 0.28 -3.79
N ALA A 120 14.29 -0.62 -4.16
CA ALA A 120 13.57 -0.59 -5.43
C ALA A 120 12.66 0.65 -5.57
N LEU A 121 12.20 1.24 -4.47
CA LEU A 121 11.46 2.51 -4.45
C LEU A 121 12.37 3.74 -4.71
N GLY A 122 13.69 3.57 -4.73
CA GLY A 122 14.62 4.58 -5.23
C GLY A 122 14.90 5.76 -4.28
N PRO A 123 15.51 6.84 -4.80
CA PRO A 123 16.17 7.88 -3.99
C PRO A 123 15.23 8.70 -3.12
N ASN A 124 13.96 8.85 -3.53
CA ASN A 124 12.95 9.56 -2.74
C ASN A 124 12.63 8.84 -1.41
N TRP A 125 13.07 7.59 -1.25
CA TRP A 125 12.89 6.73 -0.08
C TRP A 125 14.20 6.42 0.63
N THR A 126 15.33 6.40 -0.08
CA THR A 126 16.64 6.04 0.49
C THR A 126 17.50 7.24 0.88
N LEU A 127 17.20 8.43 0.35
CA LEU A 127 17.94 9.66 0.65
C LEU A 127 17.15 10.57 1.60
N SER A 128 17.85 11.15 2.57
CA SER A 128 17.27 12.22 3.39
C SER A 128 17.28 13.55 2.63
N ARG A 129 16.32 14.44 2.95
CA ARG A 129 16.24 15.81 2.39
C ARG A 129 17.56 16.59 2.43
N SER A 130 18.45 16.28 3.39
CA SER A 130 19.76 16.95 3.53
C SER A 130 20.76 16.63 2.41
N VAL A 131 20.61 15.50 1.72
CA VAL A 131 21.51 15.08 0.63
C VAL A 131 21.18 15.80 -0.67
N TYR A 132 19.90 16.11 -0.92
CA TYR A 132 19.46 16.86 -2.11
C TYR A 132 19.99 18.30 -2.19
N LEU A 133 20.44 18.89 -1.07
CA LEU A 133 21.03 20.23 -1.05
C LEU A 133 22.57 20.23 -1.19
N ARG A 134 23.18 19.05 -1.37
CA ARG A 134 24.64 18.89 -1.56
C ARG A 134 25.02 18.35 -2.94
N LEU A 135 24.05 18.13 -3.82
CA LEU A 135 24.21 17.81 -5.24
C LEU A 135 23.67 18.98 -6.06
#